data_AF-A0AAF3EP16-F1
#
_entry.id   AF-A0AAF3EP16-F1
#
_cell.length_a   1.000
_cell.length_b   1.000
_cell.length_c   1.000
_cell.angle_alpha   90.00
_cell.angle_beta   90.00
_cell.angle_gamma   90.00
#
_symmetry.space_group_name_H-M   'P 1'
#
loop_
_entity.id
_entity.type
_entity.pdbx_description
1 polymer ?
#
loop_
_entity_poly.entity_id
_entity_poly.type
_entity_poly.pdbx_seq_one_letter_code
_entity_poly.pdbx_strand_id
1 'polypeptide(L)'
;MEIDIKKVVEIVKNYNSHILLAVDNTFATPYFQKPIDFGVNIVVHSMSKYISGHSDVIMGAVITNCDQINNDLKRIQNGRK
;
A
#
# COMPACT_ATOMS: atom_id res chain seq x y z
N MET A 1 17.24 -4.44 -8.26
CA MET A 1 16.64 -5.72 -7.80
C MET A 1 15.14 -5.53 -7.88
N GLU A 2 14.46 -6.31 -8.71
CA GLU A 2 13.00 -6.25 -8.87
C GLU A 2 12.37 -7.32 -7.95
N ILE A 3 11.27 -6.99 -7.27
CA ILE A 3 10.56 -7.91 -6.39
C ILE A 3 9.28 -8.37 -7.08
N ASP A 4 9.11 -9.68 -7.22
CA ASP A 4 7.87 -10.29 -7.69
C ASP A 4 6.83 -10.31 -6.57
N ILE A 5 5.88 -9.36 -6.63
CA ILE A 5 4.84 -9.19 -5.61
C ILE A 5 4.00 -10.46 -5.46
N LYS A 6 3.66 -11.15 -6.57
CA LYS A 6 2.80 -12.33 -6.51
C LYS A 6 3.47 -13.46 -5.75
N LYS A 7 4.75 -13.71 -6.02
CA LYS A 7 5.54 -14.71 -5.30
C LYS A 7 5.68 -14.37 -3.82
N VAL A 8 5.91 -13.10 -3.48
CA VAL A 8 5.97 -12.68 -2.07
C VAL A 8 4.64 -12.90 -1.36
N VAL A 9 3.52 -12.54 -2.00
CA VAL A 9 2.19 -12.78 -1.44
C VAL A 9 1.95 -14.27 -1.20
N GLU A 10 2.31 -15.12 -2.17
CA GLU A 10 2.18 -16.57 -2.04
C GLU A 10 3.00 -17.12 -0.86
N ILE A 11 4.28 -16.76 -0.77
CA ILE A 11 5.18 -17.20 0.29
C ILE A 11 4.63 -16.81 1.67
N VAL A 12 4.22 -15.55 1.84
CA VAL A 12 3.73 -15.05 3.12
C VAL A 12 2.41 -15.71 3.51
N LYS A 13 1.47 -15.85 2.58
CA LYS A 13 0.19 -16.52 2.86
C LYS A 13 0.37 -17.99 3.23
N ASN A 14 1.30 -18.70 2.57
CA ASN A 14 1.62 -20.10 2.88
C ASN A 14 2.29 -20.25 4.24
N TYR A 15 3.10 -19.27 4.66
CA TYR A 15 3.73 -19.29 5.98
C TYR A 15 2.74 -18.93 7.09
N ASN A 16 2.04 -17.80 6.95
CA ASN A 16 1.00 -17.36 7.89
C ASN A 16 0.10 -16.29 7.22
N SER A 17 -1.16 -16.63 6.98
CA SER A 17 -2.16 -15.73 6.37
C SER A 17 -2.52 -14.50 7.20
N HIS A 18 -2.13 -14.44 8.48
CA HIS A 18 -2.34 -13.27 9.34
C HIS A 18 -1.24 -12.21 9.21
N ILE A 19 -0.14 -12.49 8.50
CA ILE A 19 0.90 -11.49 8.26
C ILE A 19 0.37 -10.47 7.24
N LEU A 20 0.39 -9.20 7.63
CA LEU A 20 0.02 -8.10 6.75
C LEU A 20 1.17 -7.78 5.80
N LEU A 21 0.87 -7.74 4.51
CA LEU A 21 1.78 -7.30 3.47
C LEU A 21 1.48 -5.85 3.08
N ALA A 22 2.55 -5.06 3.05
CA ALA A 22 2.52 -3.68 2.57
C ALA A 22 3.48 -3.51 1.39
N VAL A 23 3.07 -2.76 0.37
CA VAL A 23 3.92 -2.39 -0.77
C VAL A 23 3.95 -0.86 -0.90
N ASP A 24 5.15 -0.29 -0.89
CA ASP A 24 5.36 1.09 -1.34
C ASP A 24 5.36 1.10 -2.87
N ASN A 25 4.28 1.65 -3.43
CA ASN A 25 4.03 1.71 -4.87
C ASN A 25 4.31 3.12 -5.44
N THR A 26 5.13 3.92 -4.76
CA THR A 26 5.47 5.30 -5.15
C THR A 26 6.03 5.38 -6.58
N PHE A 27 6.97 4.50 -6.94
CA PHE A 27 7.65 4.57 -8.25
C PHE A 27 6.80 4.03 -9.39
N ALA A 28 6.17 2.86 -9.19
CA ALA A 28 5.34 2.28 -10.25
C ALA A 28 4.00 3.02 -10.42
N THR A 29 3.52 3.73 -9.38
CA THR A 29 2.22 4.44 -9.38
C THR A 29 1.02 3.48 -9.54
N PRO A 30 -0.22 3.88 -9.19
CA PRO A 30 -1.38 3.01 -9.39
C PRO A 30 -1.75 2.84 -10.87
N TYR A 31 -1.13 3.62 -11.77
CA TYR A 31 -1.35 3.54 -13.21
C TYR A 31 -0.69 2.30 -13.82
N PHE A 32 0.57 2.01 -13.46
CA PHE A 32 1.31 0.88 -14.02
C PHE A 32 1.20 -0.39 -13.18
N GLN A 33 0.98 -0.28 -11.87
CA GLN A 33 0.93 -1.45 -10.99
C GLN A 33 -0.13 -1.27 -9.90
N LYS A 34 -0.94 -2.32 -9.69
CA LYS A 34 -1.98 -2.38 -8.65
C LYS A 34 -1.71 -3.54 -7.68
N PRO A 35 -0.84 -3.37 -6.68
CA PRO A 35 -0.48 -4.47 -5.78
C PRO A 35 -1.66 -5.08 -5.00
N ILE A 36 -2.73 -4.30 -4.76
CA ILE A 36 -3.96 -4.80 -4.12
C ILE A 36 -4.56 -5.98 -4.89
N ASP A 37 -4.52 -5.93 -6.23
CA ASP A 37 -5.06 -6.99 -7.09
C ASP A 37 -4.24 -8.29 -6.97
N PHE A 38 -3.01 -8.22 -6.47
CA PHE A 38 -2.16 -9.37 -6.19
C PHE A 38 -2.34 -9.93 -4.78
N GLY A 39 -3.22 -9.34 -3.97
CA GLY A 39 -3.52 -9.80 -2.61
C GLY A 39 -2.66 -9.17 -1.52
N VAL A 40 -2.01 -8.04 -1.81
CA VAL A 40 -1.37 -7.18 -0.81
C VAL A 40 -2.43 -6.47 0.03
N ASN A 41 -2.21 -6.35 1.35
CA ASN A 41 -3.19 -5.76 2.25
C ASN A 41 -3.15 -4.23 2.25
N ILE A 42 -1.94 -3.65 2.12
CA ILE A 42 -1.69 -2.22 2.25
C ILE A 42 -0.82 -1.74 1.08
N VAL A 43 -1.25 -0.67 0.41
CA VAL A 43 -0.41 0.02 -0.58
C VAL A 43 -0.16 1.44 -0.12
N VAL A 44 1.11 1.85 -0.14
CA VAL A 44 1.55 3.18 0.27
C VAL A 44 2.05 3.94 -0.95
N HIS A 45 1.72 5.22 -1.04
CA HIS A 45 2.27 6.12 -2.03
C HIS A 45 2.78 7.41 -1.38
N SER A 46 4.00 7.81 -1.74
CA SER A 46 4.41 9.20 -1.65
C SER A 46 3.78 9.97 -2.81
N MET A 47 2.81 10.81 -2.49
CA MET A 47 2.10 11.59 -3.51
C MET A 47 2.92 12.79 -3.98
N SER A 48 4.00 13.18 -3.27
CA SER A 48 4.90 14.27 -3.67
C SER A 48 5.78 13.95 -4.88
N LYS A 49 5.76 12.70 -5.36
CA LYS A 49 6.53 12.23 -6.51
C LYS A 49 5.67 12.24 -7.77
N TYR A 50 5.59 11.11 -8.47
CA TYR A 50 4.90 10.99 -9.75
C TYR A 50 3.40 11.27 -9.71
N ILE A 51 2.74 11.15 -8.54
CA ILE A 51 1.30 11.40 -8.42
C ILE A 51 0.98 12.90 -8.43
N SER A 52 1.65 13.71 -7.63
CA SER A 52 1.57 15.18 -7.74
C SER A 52 2.22 15.61 -9.05
N GLY A 53 3.44 15.16 -9.33
CA GLY A 53 4.19 15.45 -10.56
C GLY A 53 4.75 16.87 -10.64
N HIS A 54 4.32 17.79 -9.76
CA HIS A 54 4.61 19.22 -9.85
C HIS A 54 5.57 19.71 -8.76
N SER A 55 6.06 18.82 -7.89
CA SER A 55 7.03 19.13 -6.81
C SER A 55 6.56 20.21 -5.80
N ASP A 56 5.26 20.46 -5.74
CA ASP A 56 4.62 21.53 -4.95
C ASP A 56 3.72 21.00 -3.82
N VAL A 57 3.45 19.68 -3.79
CA VAL A 57 2.61 19.03 -2.79
C VAL A 57 3.41 18.03 -1.97
N ILE A 58 3.33 18.12 -0.64
CA ILE A 58 3.81 17.09 0.28
C ILE A 58 2.59 16.34 0.84
N MET A 59 2.42 15.08 0.41
CA MET A 59 1.30 14.24 0.84
C MET A 59 1.67 12.76 0.70
N GLY A 60 1.05 11.92 1.52
CA GLY A 60 1.08 10.47 1.40
C GLY A 60 -0.32 9.89 1.35
N ALA A 61 -0.47 8.74 0.70
CA ALA A 61 -1.71 7.97 0.69
C ALA A 61 -1.44 6.53 1.12
N VAL A 62 -2.38 5.98 1.88
CA VAL A 62 -2.42 4.57 2.26
C VAL A 62 -3.74 4.00 1.76
N ILE A 63 -3.67 2.94 0.97
CA ILE A 63 -4.80 2.31 0.30
C ILE A 63 -4.91 0.87 0.81
N THR A 64 -6.13 0.44 1.13
CA THR A 64 -6.47 -0.92 1.53
C THR A 64 -7.88 -1.26 1.06
N ASN A 65 -8.14 -2.55 0.82
CA ASN A 65 -9.48 -3.08 0.56
C ASN A 65 -10.07 -3.82 1.77
N CYS A 66 -9.39 -3.79 2.92
CA CYS A 66 -9.85 -4.41 4.16
C CYS A 66 -10.49 -3.37 5.09
N ASP A 67 -11.77 -3.55 5.41
CA ASP A 67 -12.52 -2.62 6.26
C ASP A 67 -11.91 -2.46 7.66
N GLN A 68 -11.40 -3.54 8.24
CA GLN A 68 -10.74 -3.50 9.54
C GLN A 68 -9.50 -2.60 9.51
N ILE A 69 -8.61 -2.81 8.53
CA ILE A 69 -7.41 -1.98 8.34
C ILE A 69 -7.80 -0.53 8.07
N ASN A 70 -8.82 -0.29 7.23
CA ASN A 70 -9.31 1.06 6.93
C ASN A 70 -9.81 1.79 8.20
N ASN A 71 -10.54 1.09 9.07
CA ASN A 71 -11.03 1.65 10.33
C ASN A 71 -9.87 2.01 11.27
N ASP A 72 -8.88 1.12 11.38
CA ASP A 72 -7.68 1.38 12.18
C ASP A 72 -6.86 2.57 11.64
N LEU A 73 -6.67 2.62 10.32
CA LEU A 73 -5.98 3.74 9.66
C LEU A 73 -6.73 5.06 9.85
N LYS A 74 -8.06 5.08 9.70
CA LYS A 74 -8.87 6.28 9.96
C LYS A 74 -8.80 6.72 11.41
N ARG A 75 -8.77 5.78 12.35
CA ARG A 75 -8.62 6.08 13.77
C ARG A 75 -7.29 6.81 14.02
N ILE A 76 -6.19 6.28 13.48
CA ILE A 76 -4.85 6.88 13.57
C ILE A 76 -4.81 8.25 12.85
N GLN A 77 -5.34 8.34 11.63
CA GLN A 77 -5.36 9.58 10.83
C GLN A 77 -6.09 10.73 11.54
N ASN A 78 -7.18 10.42 12.24
CA ASN A 78 -7.98 11.41 12.97
C ASN A 78 -7.48 11.65 14.41
N GLY A 79 -6.34 11.06 14.81
CA GLY A 79 -5.78 11.20 16.15
C GLY A 79 -6.66 10.61 17.25
N ARG A 80 -7.55 9.66 16.92
CA ARG A 80 -8.43 9.00 17.90
C ARG A 80 -7.68 7.81 18.50
N LYS A 81 -7.57 7.73 19.83
CA LYS A 81 -6.97 6.58 20.51
C LYS A 81 -7.89 5.37 20.46
#